data_AF-A0A4V5PB40-F1
#
_entry.id   AF-A0A4V5PB40-F1
#
_cell.length_a   1.000
_cell.length_b   1.000
_cell.length_c   1.000
_cell.angle_alpha   90.00
_cell.angle_beta   90.00
_cell.angle_gamma   90.00
#
_symmetry.space_group_name_H-M   'P 1'
#
loop_
_entity.id
_entity.type
_entity.pdbx_description
1 polymer ?
#
loop_
_entity_poly.entity_id
_entity_poly.type
_entity_poly.pdbx_seq_one_letter_code
_entity_poly.pdbx_strand_id
1 'polypeptide(L)'
;RAGAGAAVAGAAVVAVLSAALVLYGPPLDAVLNQAFPLHTARSVTDMEAALQLVRNVVPPLAAWKHKGQAGRIGVVGGCPEYTGAPYFAAISALKVGADLSHVFTTQDAAPVIKSYSPELIVHPVLDSPSAVQDVEKWLPRLHALVVGPGLGRDDVLLENVKGILEASKTRGIPIVIDAGTPRPRSDVNPRLQDGLWLVAQQPALIQGYQKAVLTPNHVEFSRLAEAVLGDPLDGRDRYRSVQRLSQALGNVTVVQKGEQDVISDGGQALTCSREGSGRRCGGQGDLLSGSLGVLVHWALLAGPEKTNGATTGGTGRAFGGHDALLTPLPRRSSPLLVAAFGACALTRQCARQAFQKHGRATTATDMIRELGPAFSRLFETSAGADGGVAPTGELRLLEHSPGPVVSAQRQQRTVPQEPTV
;
A
#
# COMPACT_ATOMS: atom_id res chain seq x y z
N ARG A 1 -64.69 24.14 -37.93
CA ARG A 1 -64.37 24.72 -36.59
C ARG A 1 -64.46 23.64 -35.50
N ALA A 2 -63.61 22.61 -35.54
CA ALA A 2 -63.58 21.53 -34.54
C ALA A 2 -62.19 20.89 -34.46
N GLY A 3 -61.13 21.72 -34.31
CA GLY A 3 -59.74 21.24 -34.27
C GLY A 3 -58.81 22.01 -33.33
N ALA A 4 -59.25 23.12 -32.75
CA ALA A 4 -58.43 23.94 -31.85
C ALA A 4 -58.74 23.72 -30.35
N GLY A 5 -59.83 23.01 -30.00
CA GLY A 5 -60.25 22.82 -28.60
C GLY A 5 -59.53 21.67 -27.87
N ALA A 6 -59.08 20.63 -28.59
CA ALA A 6 -58.49 19.45 -27.97
C ALA A 6 -57.02 19.65 -27.54
N ALA A 7 -56.25 20.45 -28.29
CA ALA A 7 -54.84 20.72 -27.99
C ALA A 7 -54.67 21.64 -26.75
N VAL A 8 -55.59 22.60 -26.56
CA VAL A 8 -55.57 23.53 -25.42
C VAL A 8 -56.00 22.81 -24.13
N ALA A 9 -56.94 21.87 -24.20
CA ALA A 9 -57.34 21.06 -23.05
C ALA A 9 -56.23 20.11 -22.57
N GLY A 10 -55.47 19.50 -23.49
CA GLY A 10 -54.36 18.60 -23.14
C GLY A 10 -53.20 19.32 -22.45
N ALA A 11 -52.84 20.51 -22.92
CA ALA A 11 -51.77 21.31 -22.32
C ALA A 11 -52.12 21.81 -20.91
N ALA A 12 -53.39 22.19 -20.68
CA ALA A 12 -53.86 22.61 -19.36
C ALA A 12 -53.86 21.46 -18.35
N VAL A 13 -54.23 20.24 -18.76
CA VAL A 13 -54.22 19.05 -17.89
C VAL A 13 -52.80 18.65 -17.49
N VAL A 14 -51.82 18.72 -18.40
CA VAL A 14 -50.40 18.44 -18.09
C VAL A 14 -49.80 19.51 -17.16
N ALA A 15 -50.15 20.78 -17.35
CA ALA A 15 -49.70 21.86 -16.48
C ALA A 15 -50.28 21.74 -15.06
N VAL A 16 -51.56 21.37 -14.93
CA VAL A 16 -52.22 21.17 -13.62
C VAL A 16 -51.70 19.91 -12.92
N LEU A 17 -51.45 18.80 -13.65
CA LEU A 17 -50.83 17.59 -13.08
C LEU A 17 -49.39 17.84 -12.63
N SER A 18 -48.64 18.66 -13.38
CA SER A 18 -47.25 19.03 -13.01
C SER A 18 -47.24 19.96 -11.79
N ALA A 19 -48.18 20.91 -11.70
CA ALA A 19 -48.33 21.78 -10.54
C ALA A 19 -48.81 21.00 -9.30
N ALA A 20 -49.69 20.01 -9.47
CA ALA A 20 -50.14 19.13 -8.38
C ALA A 20 -49.02 18.21 -7.87
N LEU A 21 -48.12 17.74 -8.74
CA LEU A 21 -46.95 16.96 -8.33
C LEU A 21 -45.95 17.79 -7.52
N VAL A 22 -45.83 19.08 -7.82
CA VAL A 22 -44.96 20.02 -7.09
C VAL A 22 -45.57 20.48 -5.77
N LEU A 23 -46.91 20.60 -5.68
CA LEU A 23 -47.60 21.07 -4.48
C LEU A 23 -48.00 19.95 -3.50
N TYR A 24 -48.22 18.72 -3.99
CA TYR A 24 -48.73 17.59 -3.19
C TYR A 24 -47.91 16.29 -3.34
N GLY A 25 -46.87 16.28 -4.17
CA GLY A 25 -45.93 15.16 -4.23
C GLY A 25 -45.08 15.09 -2.96
N PRO A 26 -44.74 13.88 -2.46
CA PRO A 26 -43.78 13.77 -1.37
C PRO A 26 -42.48 14.47 -1.79
N PRO A 27 -41.77 15.16 -0.87
CA PRO A 27 -40.56 15.88 -1.22
C PRO A 27 -39.61 14.92 -1.96
N LEU A 28 -39.11 15.34 -3.13
CA LEU A 28 -38.17 14.56 -3.94
C LEU A 28 -36.95 14.12 -3.12
N ASP A 29 -36.59 14.89 -2.07
CA ASP A 29 -35.56 14.54 -1.09
C ASP A 29 -35.91 13.30 -0.24
N ALA A 30 -37.19 13.04 0.05
CA ALA A 30 -37.63 11.85 0.77
C ALA A 30 -37.70 10.60 -0.12
N VAL A 31 -37.96 10.77 -1.42
CA VAL A 31 -37.98 9.66 -2.40
C VAL A 31 -36.56 9.30 -2.84
N LEU A 32 -35.67 10.30 -3.01
CA LEU A 32 -34.24 10.06 -3.28
C LEU A 32 -33.52 9.46 -2.06
N ASN A 33 -33.89 9.86 -0.83
CA ASN A 33 -33.38 9.23 0.38
C ASN A 33 -33.98 7.85 0.68
N GLN A 34 -35.05 7.40 0.00
CA GLN A 34 -35.53 6.01 0.10
C GLN A 34 -34.87 5.09 -0.93
N ALA A 35 -34.29 5.62 -2.00
CA ALA A 35 -33.56 4.83 -3.01
C ALA A 35 -32.05 4.70 -2.73
N PHE A 36 -31.43 5.60 -1.95
CA PHE A 36 -29.98 5.59 -1.68
C PHE A 36 -29.51 5.98 -0.24
N PRO A 37 -30.05 5.44 0.86
CA PRO A 37 -29.50 5.71 2.20
C PRO A 37 -28.64 4.57 2.79
N LEU A 38 -28.13 3.63 1.97
CA LEU A 38 -27.46 2.41 2.50
C LEU A 38 -25.99 2.18 2.08
N HIS A 39 -25.43 2.91 1.12
CA HIS A 39 -24.05 2.64 0.68
C HIS A 39 -22.98 3.39 1.49
N THR A 40 -23.23 4.63 1.91
CA THR A 40 -22.23 5.45 2.60
C THR A 40 -22.05 5.02 4.06
N ALA A 41 -23.13 4.72 4.77
CA ALA A 41 -23.06 4.20 6.14
C ALA A 41 -22.43 2.80 6.19
N ARG A 42 -22.78 1.91 5.23
CA ARG A 42 -22.12 0.59 5.10
C ARG A 42 -20.63 0.73 4.81
N SER A 43 -20.22 1.60 3.87
CA SER A 43 -18.80 1.73 3.50
C SER A 43 -17.91 2.25 4.65
N VAL A 44 -18.40 3.16 5.48
CA VAL A 44 -17.65 3.65 6.66
C VAL A 44 -17.50 2.54 7.71
N THR A 45 -18.57 1.77 7.95
CA THR A 45 -18.56 0.65 8.89
C THR A 45 -17.62 -0.46 8.42
N ASP A 46 -17.61 -0.75 7.11
CA ASP A 46 -16.71 -1.73 6.47
C ASP A 46 -15.24 -1.27 6.54
N MET A 47 -14.97 0.03 6.40
CA MET A 47 -13.62 0.57 6.50
C MET A 47 -13.06 0.52 7.93
N GLU A 48 -13.85 0.86 8.95
CA GLU A 48 -13.38 0.78 10.34
C GLU A 48 -13.17 -0.68 10.76
N ALA A 49 -14.06 -1.59 10.34
CA ALA A 49 -13.86 -3.03 10.54
C ALA A 49 -12.56 -3.51 9.87
N ALA A 50 -12.28 -3.09 8.64
CA ALA A 50 -11.04 -3.43 7.95
C ALA A 50 -9.81 -2.82 8.63
N LEU A 51 -9.88 -1.57 9.11
CA LEU A 51 -8.80 -0.96 9.91
C LEU A 51 -8.55 -1.75 11.21
N GLN A 52 -9.59 -2.23 11.86
CA GLN A 52 -9.45 -3.05 13.05
C GLN A 52 -8.76 -4.39 12.74
N LEU A 53 -9.06 -5.02 11.60
CA LEU A 53 -8.31 -6.20 11.15
C LEU A 53 -6.84 -5.88 10.90
N VAL A 54 -6.53 -4.70 10.34
CA VAL A 54 -5.14 -4.26 10.14
C VAL A 54 -4.44 -4.06 11.49
N ARG A 55 -5.08 -3.41 12.47
CA ARG A 55 -4.53 -3.25 13.83
C ARG A 55 -4.18 -4.59 14.46
N ASN A 56 -5.00 -5.63 14.23
CA ASN A 56 -4.76 -6.96 14.79
C ASN A 56 -3.51 -7.65 14.22
N VAL A 57 -3.13 -7.35 12.97
CA VAL A 57 -1.96 -7.98 12.32
C VAL A 57 -0.65 -7.25 12.62
N VAL A 58 -0.70 -5.98 13.04
CA VAL A 58 0.51 -5.23 13.41
C VAL A 58 1.17 -5.89 14.64
N PRO A 59 2.44 -6.30 14.55
CA PRO A 59 3.11 -6.95 15.65
C PRO A 59 3.42 -5.94 16.77
N PRO A 60 3.28 -6.33 18.05
CA PRO A 60 3.69 -5.46 19.15
C PRO A 60 5.20 -5.26 19.14
N LEU A 61 5.62 -4.03 19.48
CA LEU A 61 7.01 -3.72 19.80
C LEU A 61 7.35 -4.42 21.12
N ALA A 62 8.32 -5.33 21.07
CA ALA A 62 8.71 -6.16 22.20
C ALA A 62 10.23 -6.15 22.36
N ALA A 63 10.71 -5.82 23.57
CA ALA A 63 12.13 -5.66 23.87
C ALA A 63 12.97 -6.94 23.67
N TRP A 64 12.32 -8.12 23.65
CA TRP A 64 12.98 -9.42 23.44
C TRP A 64 13.09 -9.83 21.97
N LYS A 65 12.48 -9.09 21.04
CA LYS A 65 12.62 -9.37 19.61
C LYS A 65 13.98 -8.92 19.10
N HIS A 66 14.56 -9.72 18.20
CA HIS A 66 15.84 -9.41 17.57
C HIS A 66 15.65 -8.88 16.15
N LYS A 67 16.65 -8.11 15.69
CA LYS A 67 16.70 -7.55 14.34
C LYS A 67 16.48 -8.64 13.28
N GLY A 68 15.48 -8.41 12.44
CA GLY A 68 15.06 -9.28 11.34
C GLY A 68 13.76 -10.03 11.61
N GLN A 69 13.23 -10.02 12.83
CA GLN A 69 11.98 -10.71 13.18
C GLN A 69 10.73 -9.90 12.81
N ALA A 70 10.81 -8.57 12.76
CA ALA A 70 9.71 -7.70 12.38
C ALA A 70 9.64 -7.43 10.87
N GLY A 71 10.57 -7.95 10.06
CA GLY A 71 10.46 -7.88 8.61
C GLY A 71 11.80 -7.72 7.91
N ARG A 72 12.05 -8.57 6.92
CA ARG A 72 13.17 -8.47 5.98
C ARG A 72 12.59 -8.35 4.59
N ILE A 73 12.51 -7.13 4.07
CA ILE A 73 11.85 -6.82 2.80
C ILE A 73 12.89 -6.70 1.70
N GLY A 74 12.69 -7.38 0.58
CA GLY A 74 13.49 -7.18 -0.62
C GLY A 74 12.74 -6.31 -1.62
N VAL A 75 13.43 -5.39 -2.27
CA VAL A 75 12.94 -4.60 -3.40
C VAL A 75 13.77 -4.97 -4.62
N VAL A 76 13.14 -5.41 -5.70
CA VAL A 76 13.77 -5.74 -6.98
C VAL A 76 13.36 -4.68 -8.00
N GLY A 77 14.34 -3.89 -8.41
CA GLY A 77 14.16 -2.89 -9.44
C GLY A 77 15.25 -1.82 -9.37
N GLY A 78 14.99 -0.68 -9.99
CA GLY A 78 15.98 0.33 -10.29
C GLY A 78 16.78 0.01 -11.53
N CYS A 79 16.98 1.04 -12.34
CA CYS A 79 17.82 1.06 -13.52
C CYS A 79 18.55 2.43 -13.54
N PRO A 80 19.48 2.66 -14.49
CA PRO A 80 20.24 3.92 -14.54
C PRO A 80 19.37 5.18 -14.47
N GLU A 81 18.18 5.13 -15.09
CA GLU A 81 17.23 6.26 -15.13
C GLU A 81 16.32 6.35 -13.90
N TYR A 82 15.97 5.22 -13.27
CA TYR A 82 14.95 5.14 -12.21
C TYR A 82 15.48 4.66 -10.87
N THR A 83 16.39 5.44 -10.30
CA THR A 83 17.00 5.16 -8.99
C THR A 83 16.09 5.56 -7.81
N GLY A 84 15.19 6.53 -8.00
CA GLY A 84 14.32 7.03 -6.93
C GLY A 84 13.20 6.06 -6.50
N ALA A 85 12.59 5.36 -7.46
CA ALA A 85 11.50 4.42 -7.20
C ALA A 85 11.87 3.27 -6.25
N PRO A 86 12.96 2.50 -6.47
CA PRO A 86 13.36 1.45 -5.53
C PRO A 86 13.75 2.00 -4.16
N TYR A 87 14.34 3.21 -4.11
CA TYR A 87 14.59 3.91 -2.84
C TYR A 87 13.29 4.19 -2.09
N PHE A 88 12.28 4.77 -2.75
CA PHE A 88 11.00 5.10 -2.12
C PHE A 88 10.29 3.86 -1.58
N ALA A 89 10.30 2.75 -2.32
CA ALA A 89 9.76 1.49 -1.81
C ALA A 89 10.53 0.97 -0.59
N ALA A 90 11.85 0.92 -0.67
CA ALA A 90 12.70 0.38 0.38
C ALA A 90 12.68 1.19 1.67
N ILE A 91 12.78 2.53 1.57
CA ILE A 91 12.73 3.41 2.74
C ILE A 91 11.35 3.41 3.39
N SER A 92 10.28 3.25 2.59
CA SER A 92 8.92 3.15 3.13
C SER A 92 8.75 1.88 3.95
N ALA A 93 9.31 0.74 3.50
CA ALA A 93 9.30 -0.49 4.28
C ALA A 93 9.97 -0.30 5.65
N LEU A 94 11.14 0.37 5.70
CA LEU A 94 11.80 0.69 6.97
C LEU A 94 10.94 1.62 7.85
N LYS A 95 10.36 2.68 7.29
CA LYS A 95 9.54 3.65 8.03
C LYS A 95 8.22 3.06 8.55
N VAL A 96 7.70 2.01 7.92
CA VAL A 96 6.54 1.27 8.41
C VAL A 96 6.91 0.35 9.57
N GLY A 97 8.14 -0.16 9.62
CA GLY A 97 8.62 -1.00 10.73
C GLY A 97 9.33 -2.28 10.31
N ALA A 98 9.75 -2.41 9.03
CA ALA A 98 10.68 -3.49 8.68
C ALA A 98 12.03 -3.29 9.38
N ASP A 99 12.61 -4.38 9.88
CA ASP A 99 13.94 -4.35 10.52
C ASP A 99 15.08 -4.20 9.50
N LEU A 100 14.86 -4.72 8.29
CA LEU A 100 15.84 -4.72 7.20
C LEU A 100 15.13 -4.53 5.87
N SER A 101 15.71 -3.67 5.03
CA SER A 101 15.30 -3.49 3.64
C SER A 101 16.49 -3.70 2.71
N HIS A 102 16.34 -4.67 1.80
CA HIS A 102 17.30 -5.01 0.78
C HIS A 102 16.84 -4.44 -0.56
N VAL A 103 17.74 -3.85 -1.33
CA VAL A 103 17.44 -3.38 -2.69
C VAL A 103 18.34 -4.14 -3.66
N PHE A 104 17.76 -4.99 -4.50
CA PHE A 104 18.43 -5.60 -5.63
C PHE A 104 18.22 -4.68 -6.83
N THR A 105 19.31 -4.16 -7.39
CA THR A 105 19.28 -3.16 -8.46
C THR A 105 20.42 -3.36 -9.45
N THR A 106 20.46 -2.56 -10.52
CA THR A 106 21.56 -2.57 -11.50
C THR A 106 22.82 -1.96 -10.90
N GLN A 107 23.98 -2.31 -11.45
CA GLN A 107 25.28 -1.84 -10.98
C GLN A 107 25.37 -0.30 -10.94
N ASP A 108 24.85 0.37 -11.97
CA ASP A 108 24.90 1.84 -12.09
C ASP A 108 23.90 2.57 -11.17
N ALA A 109 22.77 1.94 -10.85
CA ALA A 109 21.77 2.52 -9.96
C ALA A 109 22.21 2.46 -8.48
N ALA A 110 23.04 1.47 -8.13
CA ALA A 110 23.38 1.19 -6.73
C ALA A 110 24.12 2.33 -6.01
N PRO A 111 25.15 3.00 -6.58
CA PRO A 111 25.82 4.12 -5.91
C PRO A 111 24.86 5.25 -5.57
N VAL A 112 23.92 5.55 -6.48
CA VAL A 112 22.92 6.60 -6.28
C VAL A 112 21.98 6.23 -5.13
N ILE A 113 21.40 5.03 -5.16
CA ILE A 113 20.48 4.55 -4.11
C ILE A 113 21.17 4.50 -2.75
N LYS A 114 22.44 4.04 -2.68
CA LYS A 114 23.25 4.02 -1.45
C LYS A 114 23.48 5.42 -0.89
N SER A 115 23.56 6.44 -1.73
CA SER A 115 23.76 7.82 -1.27
C SER A 115 22.51 8.47 -0.68
N TYR A 116 21.31 7.95 -1.01
CA TYR A 116 20.06 8.46 -0.44
C TYR A 116 19.84 8.05 1.02
N SER A 117 20.25 6.84 1.42
CA SER A 117 20.21 6.42 2.83
C SER A 117 21.24 5.32 3.13
N PRO A 118 22.02 5.47 4.22
CA PRO A 118 22.94 4.43 4.68
C PRO A 118 22.24 3.24 5.36
N GLU A 119 20.93 3.32 5.60
CA GLU A 119 20.14 2.25 6.25
C GLU A 119 19.80 1.11 5.28
N LEU A 120 19.81 1.39 3.97
CA LEU A 120 19.43 0.42 2.93
C LEU A 120 20.59 -0.52 2.58
N ILE A 121 20.30 -1.82 2.47
CA ILE A 121 21.28 -2.80 2.01
C ILE A 121 21.11 -2.98 0.49
N VAL A 122 21.98 -2.34 -0.28
CA VAL A 122 21.86 -2.29 -1.75
C VAL A 122 22.81 -3.29 -2.42
N HIS A 123 22.24 -4.21 -3.20
CA HIS A 123 22.88 -5.29 -3.94
C HIS A 123 22.90 -4.96 -5.45
N PRO A 124 24.06 -4.59 -6.02
CA PRO A 124 24.20 -4.33 -7.45
C PRO A 124 24.36 -5.64 -8.22
N VAL A 125 23.26 -6.29 -8.57
CA VAL A 125 23.28 -7.65 -9.15
C VAL A 125 22.32 -7.86 -10.31
N LEU A 126 21.34 -6.98 -10.54
CA LEU A 126 20.22 -7.28 -11.44
C LEU A 126 20.58 -7.33 -12.94
N ASP A 127 21.64 -6.64 -13.33
CA ASP A 127 22.20 -6.61 -14.69
C ASP A 127 23.34 -7.64 -14.89
N SER A 128 23.65 -8.45 -13.86
CA SER A 128 24.62 -9.54 -13.97
C SER A 128 24.01 -10.75 -14.71
N PRO A 129 24.79 -11.51 -15.50
CA PRO A 129 24.39 -12.82 -16.01
C PRO A 129 24.06 -13.83 -14.88
N SER A 130 24.60 -13.62 -13.68
CA SER A 130 24.33 -14.43 -12.49
C SER A 130 23.27 -13.86 -11.56
N ALA A 131 22.49 -12.86 -12.00
CA ALA A 131 21.54 -12.13 -11.16
C ALA A 131 20.60 -13.05 -10.38
N VAL A 132 20.01 -14.05 -11.05
CA VAL A 132 19.08 -14.99 -10.43
C VAL A 132 19.76 -15.76 -9.29
N GLN A 133 20.94 -16.33 -9.54
CA GLN A 133 21.68 -17.08 -8.54
C GLN A 133 22.14 -16.20 -7.37
N ASP A 134 22.50 -14.95 -7.64
CA ASP A 134 22.95 -14.02 -6.61
C ASP A 134 21.80 -13.54 -5.71
N VAL A 135 20.64 -13.26 -6.28
CA VAL A 135 19.43 -12.93 -5.52
C VAL A 135 18.90 -14.14 -4.75
N GLU A 136 18.96 -15.34 -5.34
CA GLU A 136 18.53 -16.59 -4.70
C GLU A 136 19.23 -16.87 -3.37
N LYS A 137 20.50 -16.46 -3.20
CA LYS A 137 21.24 -16.57 -1.94
C LYS A 137 20.58 -15.80 -0.80
N TRP A 138 19.85 -14.73 -1.13
CA TRP A 138 19.18 -13.87 -0.16
C TRP A 138 17.71 -14.24 0.07
N LEU A 139 17.04 -14.82 -0.93
CA LEU A 139 15.62 -15.19 -0.84
C LEU A 139 15.24 -15.93 0.45
N PRO A 140 16.00 -16.92 0.98
CA PRO A 140 15.67 -17.60 2.25
C PRO A 140 15.58 -16.69 3.47
N ARG A 141 16.18 -15.49 3.40
CA ARG A 141 16.20 -14.50 4.48
C ARG A 141 15.08 -13.48 4.34
N LEU A 142 14.46 -13.37 3.18
CA LEU A 142 13.43 -12.36 2.93
C LEU A 142 12.06 -12.88 3.34
N HIS A 143 11.24 -11.98 3.89
CA HIS A 143 9.88 -12.26 4.30
C HIS A 143 8.83 -11.83 3.26
N ALA A 144 9.17 -10.87 2.42
CA ALA A 144 8.40 -10.48 1.24
C ALA A 144 9.32 -9.81 0.21
N LEU A 145 8.90 -9.86 -1.05
CA LEU A 145 9.58 -9.23 -2.17
C LEU A 145 8.66 -8.19 -2.82
N VAL A 146 9.17 -6.99 -3.09
CA VAL A 146 8.52 -5.97 -3.90
C VAL A 146 9.24 -5.92 -5.24
N VAL A 147 8.53 -6.09 -6.34
CA VAL A 147 9.11 -6.18 -7.68
C VAL A 147 8.48 -5.13 -8.59
N GLY A 148 9.33 -4.41 -9.33
CA GLY A 148 8.90 -3.41 -10.30
C GLY A 148 9.32 -1.96 -10.05
N PRO A 149 9.53 -1.48 -8.80
CA PRO A 149 10.00 -0.13 -8.53
C PRO A 149 11.27 0.24 -9.32
N GLY A 150 11.15 1.12 -10.31
CA GLY A 150 12.23 1.57 -11.19
C GLY A 150 12.83 0.53 -12.15
N LEU A 151 12.14 -0.57 -12.47
CA LEU A 151 12.75 -1.72 -13.18
C LEU A 151 13.21 -1.45 -14.62
N GLY A 152 12.72 -0.40 -15.28
CA GLY A 152 13.04 -0.16 -16.71
C GLY A 152 12.46 -1.23 -17.65
N ARG A 153 12.99 -1.30 -18.87
CA ARG A 153 12.51 -2.18 -19.98
C ARG A 153 13.65 -2.89 -20.73
N ASP A 154 14.76 -3.10 -20.06
CA ASP A 154 15.87 -3.83 -20.66
C ASP A 154 15.56 -5.34 -20.67
N ASP A 155 15.74 -6.00 -21.83
CA ASP A 155 15.34 -7.40 -22.01
C ASP A 155 16.12 -8.35 -21.09
N VAL A 156 17.42 -8.08 -20.87
CA VAL A 156 18.27 -8.89 -19.98
C VAL A 156 17.78 -8.75 -18.53
N LEU A 157 17.50 -7.52 -18.12
CA LEU A 157 16.96 -7.23 -16.80
C LEU A 157 15.60 -7.90 -16.57
N LEU A 158 14.71 -7.87 -17.57
CA LEU A 158 13.39 -8.50 -17.49
C LEU A 158 13.48 -10.02 -17.39
N GLU A 159 14.38 -10.67 -18.12
CA GLU A 159 14.59 -12.12 -18.03
C GLU A 159 15.17 -12.51 -16.65
N ASN A 160 16.10 -11.72 -16.12
CA ASN A 160 16.62 -11.90 -14.77
C ASN A 160 15.51 -11.78 -13.71
N VAL A 161 14.64 -10.79 -13.85
CA VAL A 161 13.51 -10.54 -12.93
C VAL A 161 12.48 -11.66 -13.00
N LYS A 162 12.21 -12.19 -14.18
CA LYS A 162 11.39 -13.39 -14.37
C LYS A 162 11.99 -14.60 -13.63
N GLY A 163 13.28 -14.84 -13.76
CA GLY A 163 13.97 -15.90 -12.99
C GLY A 163 13.84 -15.71 -11.48
N ILE A 164 13.99 -14.47 -10.99
CA ILE A 164 13.83 -14.14 -9.57
C ILE A 164 12.39 -14.36 -9.09
N LEU A 165 11.39 -14.02 -9.89
CA LEU A 165 9.97 -14.25 -9.58
C LEU A 165 9.68 -15.76 -9.44
N GLU A 166 10.17 -16.59 -10.39
CA GLU A 166 9.98 -18.04 -10.33
C GLU A 166 10.69 -18.67 -9.12
N ALA A 167 11.92 -18.25 -8.83
CA ALA A 167 12.66 -18.68 -7.65
C ALA A 167 11.94 -18.29 -6.34
N SER A 168 11.34 -17.10 -6.30
CA SER A 168 10.58 -16.60 -5.15
C SER A 168 9.28 -17.38 -4.94
N LYS A 169 8.56 -17.69 -6.03
CA LYS A 169 7.34 -18.52 -6.01
C LYS A 169 7.61 -19.92 -5.52
N THR A 170 8.68 -20.55 -6.02
CA THR A 170 9.10 -21.90 -5.60
C THR A 170 9.35 -21.98 -4.10
N ARG A 171 9.82 -20.89 -3.49
CA ARG A 171 10.05 -20.77 -2.04
C ARG A 171 8.82 -20.31 -1.25
N GLY A 172 7.72 -19.98 -1.93
CA GLY A 172 6.50 -19.48 -1.29
C GLY A 172 6.66 -18.12 -0.63
N ILE A 173 7.60 -17.29 -1.11
CA ILE A 173 7.82 -15.92 -0.62
C ILE A 173 6.70 -15.01 -1.15
N PRO A 174 6.01 -14.23 -0.30
CA PRO A 174 5.02 -13.27 -0.75
C PRO A 174 5.61 -12.20 -1.67
N ILE A 175 4.89 -11.84 -2.74
CA ILE A 175 5.39 -10.93 -3.78
C ILE A 175 4.40 -9.80 -4.00
N VAL A 176 4.85 -8.55 -3.85
CA VAL A 176 4.12 -7.36 -4.28
C VAL A 176 4.66 -6.95 -5.63
N ILE A 177 3.81 -6.89 -6.65
CA ILE A 177 4.20 -6.46 -7.99
C ILE A 177 3.57 -5.11 -8.25
N ASP A 178 4.45 -4.11 -8.37
CA ASP A 178 4.08 -2.73 -8.62
C ASP A 178 4.61 -2.25 -9.97
N ALA A 179 4.01 -1.15 -10.44
CA ALA A 179 4.43 -0.31 -11.56
C ALA A 179 4.35 -0.92 -12.98
N GLY A 180 3.77 -0.15 -13.89
CA GLY A 180 3.67 -0.37 -15.33
C GLY A 180 3.30 0.92 -16.04
N THR A 181 4.23 1.85 -16.33
CA THR A 181 3.78 3.11 -16.95
C THR A 181 3.25 2.92 -18.38
N PRO A 182 2.34 3.78 -18.84
CA PRO A 182 1.94 3.77 -20.23
C PRO A 182 3.07 4.06 -21.21
N ARG A 183 3.25 3.20 -22.23
CA ARG A 183 3.81 3.61 -23.53
C ARG A 183 2.93 4.74 -24.10
N PRO A 184 3.45 5.92 -24.50
CA PRO A 184 2.78 6.78 -25.44
C PRO A 184 2.65 6.05 -26.77
N ARG A 185 1.60 6.37 -27.52
CA ARG A 185 1.27 5.75 -28.81
C ARG A 185 2.15 6.27 -29.97
N SER A 186 3.34 6.80 -29.71
CA SER A 186 4.22 7.36 -30.74
C SER A 186 5.68 6.94 -30.52
N ASP A 187 6.41 6.90 -31.62
CA ASP A 187 7.76 6.33 -31.82
C ASP A 187 8.90 7.06 -31.08
N VAL A 188 8.57 7.73 -29.97
CA VAL A 188 9.52 8.41 -29.09
C VAL A 188 9.62 7.60 -27.81
N ASN A 189 10.71 6.85 -27.70
CA ASN A 189 11.03 5.93 -26.60
C ASN A 189 10.82 6.55 -25.20
N PRO A 190 9.90 6.04 -24.37
CA PRO A 190 9.92 6.31 -22.93
C PRO A 190 9.95 4.96 -22.22
N ARG A 191 11.16 4.53 -21.92
CA ARG A 191 11.46 3.45 -20.98
C ARG A 191 10.91 3.90 -19.64
N LEU A 192 9.84 3.31 -19.10
CA LEU A 192 9.36 3.63 -17.76
C LEU A 192 8.67 2.40 -17.14
N GLN A 193 9.31 1.85 -16.11
CA GLN A 193 8.83 1.07 -14.95
C GLN A 193 7.72 0.01 -15.12
N ASP A 194 8.05 -1.29 -14.96
CA ASP A 194 7.33 -2.37 -15.66
C ASP A 194 7.15 -3.72 -14.92
N GLY A 195 7.11 -3.77 -13.59
CA GLY A 195 6.77 -5.02 -12.87
C GLY A 195 5.43 -5.62 -13.32
N LEU A 196 4.40 -4.79 -13.46
CA LEU A 196 3.08 -5.21 -13.92
C LEU A 196 2.98 -5.36 -15.45
N TRP A 197 3.86 -4.67 -16.20
CA TRP A 197 3.95 -4.89 -17.65
C TRP A 197 4.46 -6.30 -17.95
N LEU A 198 5.47 -6.77 -17.21
CA LEU A 198 5.99 -8.13 -17.35
C LEU A 198 4.88 -9.17 -17.10
N VAL A 199 4.05 -8.94 -16.08
CA VAL A 199 2.87 -9.78 -15.80
C VAL A 199 1.84 -9.70 -16.94
N ALA A 200 1.62 -8.53 -17.54
CA ALA A 200 0.70 -8.41 -18.68
C ALA A 200 1.20 -9.14 -19.94
N GLN A 201 2.52 -9.22 -20.16
CA GLN A 201 3.10 -10.01 -21.25
C GLN A 201 3.04 -11.52 -20.97
N GLN A 202 3.25 -11.91 -19.72
CA GLN A 202 3.26 -13.31 -19.31
C GLN A 202 2.47 -13.52 -18.01
N PRO A 203 1.11 -13.54 -18.06
CA PRO A 203 0.27 -13.70 -16.86
C PRO A 203 0.57 -14.98 -16.07
N ALA A 204 1.06 -16.03 -16.75
CA ALA A 204 1.49 -17.29 -16.16
C ALA A 204 2.56 -17.12 -15.07
N LEU A 205 3.33 -16.02 -15.07
CA LEU A 205 4.32 -15.74 -14.03
C LEU A 205 3.70 -15.63 -12.64
N ILE A 206 2.44 -15.19 -12.52
CA ILE A 206 1.76 -15.05 -11.22
C ILE A 206 0.44 -15.80 -11.12
N GLN A 207 -0.02 -16.42 -12.19
CA GLN A 207 -1.29 -17.12 -12.23
C GLN A 207 -1.33 -18.22 -11.16
N GLY A 208 -2.39 -18.20 -10.33
CA GLY A 208 -2.59 -19.13 -9.23
C GLY A 208 -1.70 -18.89 -8.00
N TYR A 209 -0.78 -17.93 -8.04
CA TYR A 209 0.09 -17.63 -6.91
C TYR A 209 -0.59 -16.68 -5.92
N GLN A 210 -1.44 -17.23 -5.05
CA GLN A 210 -2.26 -16.45 -4.10
C GLN A 210 -1.47 -15.64 -3.06
N LYS A 211 -0.14 -15.79 -2.98
CA LYS A 211 0.75 -14.93 -2.17
C LYS A 211 1.26 -13.70 -2.93
N ALA A 212 0.79 -13.48 -4.16
CA ALA A 212 1.04 -12.25 -4.91
C ALA A 212 -0.02 -11.17 -4.64
N VAL A 213 0.41 -9.91 -4.65
CA VAL A 213 -0.45 -8.73 -4.71
C VAL A 213 -0.03 -7.85 -5.87
N LEU A 214 -0.98 -7.48 -6.73
CA LEU A 214 -0.77 -6.58 -7.86
C LEU A 214 -1.30 -5.19 -7.52
N THR A 215 -0.56 -4.12 -7.81
CA THR A 215 -0.98 -2.73 -7.50
C THR A 215 -1.17 -1.84 -8.74
N PRO A 216 -2.00 -2.22 -9.74
CA PRO A 216 -2.22 -1.41 -10.93
C PRO A 216 -2.88 -0.05 -10.65
N ASN A 217 -2.43 1.00 -11.32
CA ASN A 217 -3.23 2.19 -11.59
C ASN A 217 -4.31 1.92 -12.65
N HIS A 218 -5.15 2.91 -12.96
CA HIS A 218 -6.24 2.75 -13.93
C HIS A 218 -5.76 2.25 -15.32
N VAL A 219 -4.68 2.80 -15.86
CA VAL A 219 -4.17 2.43 -17.20
C VAL A 219 -3.53 1.04 -17.18
N GLU A 220 -2.75 0.77 -16.13
CA GLU A 220 -2.14 -0.53 -15.86
C GLU A 220 -3.21 -1.63 -15.74
N PHE A 221 -4.28 -1.34 -15.01
CA PHE A 221 -5.39 -2.25 -14.82
C PHE A 221 -6.08 -2.60 -16.13
N SER A 222 -6.40 -1.60 -16.96
CA SER A 222 -7.04 -1.85 -18.26
C SER A 222 -6.22 -2.78 -19.15
N ARG A 223 -4.89 -2.59 -19.20
CA ARG A 223 -3.99 -3.43 -20.00
C ARG A 223 -3.86 -4.84 -19.46
N LEU A 224 -3.68 -4.97 -18.16
CA LEU A 224 -3.60 -6.28 -17.52
C LEU A 224 -4.92 -7.05 -17.70
N ALA A 225 -6.05 -6.36 -17.57
CA ALA A 225 -7.36 -6.95 -17.81
C ALA A 225 -7.56 -7.37 -19.26
N GLU A 226 -7.16 -6.55 -20.23
CA GLU A 226 -7.20 -6.92 -21.66
C GLU A 226 -6.34 -8.16 -21.94
N ALA A 227 -5.11 -8.21 -21.40
CA ALA A 227 -4.20 -9.33 -21.57
C ALA A 227 -4.70 -10.65 -20.95
N VAL A 228 -5.44 -10.57 -19.85
CA VAL A 228 -5.90 -11.75 -19.09
C VAL A 228 -7.32 -12.19 -19.48
N LEU A 229 -8.23 -11.24 -19.71
CA LEU A 229 -9.65 -11.50 -19.95
C LEU A 229 -10.02 -11.51 -21.42
N GLY A 230 -9.22 -10.89 -22.30
CA GLY A 230 -9.48 -10.79 -23.74
C GLY A 230 -10.58 -9.80 -24.14
N ASP A 231 -11.31 -9.22 -23.18
CA ASP A 231 -12.42 -8.29 -23.43
C ASP A 231 -12.21 -6.91 -22.77
N PRO A 232 -12.72 -5.82 -23.35
CA PRO A 232 -12.79 -4.53 -22.70
C PRO A 232 -13.63 -4.60 -21.42
N LEU A 233 -13.09 -4.10 -20.32
CA LEU A 233 -13.81 -4.03 -19.04
C LEU A 233 -14.96 -3.02 -19.10
N ASP A 234 -16.09 -3.35 -18.45
CA ASP A 234 -17.14 -2.37 -18.18
C ASP A 234 -16.68 -1.40 -17.07
N GLY A 235 -16.29 -0.19 -17.47
CA GLY A 235 -15.80 0.85 -16.56
C GLY A 235 -16.84 1.35 -15.55
N ARG A 236 -18.13 0.98 -15.69
CA ARG A 236 -19.20 1.39 -14.76
C ARG A 236 -19.19 0.62 -13.44
N ASP A 237 -18.67 -0.61 -13.42
CA ASP A 237 -18.57 -1.44 -12.22
C ASP A 237 -17.12 -1.85 -11.96
N ARG A 238 -16.39 -0.95 -11.27
CA ARG A 238 -15.00 -1.17 -10.89
C ARG A 238 -14.85 -2.36 -9.94
N TYR A 239 -15.79 -2.56 -9.02
CA TYR A 239 -15.74 -3.66 -8.04
C TYR A 239 -15.73 -5.01 -8.77
N ARG A 240 -16.71 -5.22 -9.65
CA ARG A 240 -16.82 -6.44 -10.43
C ARG A 240 -15.65 -6.64 -11.37
N SER A 241 -15.14 -5.57 -11.96
CA SER A 241 -13.97 -5.64 -12.85
C SER A 241 -12.73 -6.14 -12.12
N VAL A 242 -12.42 -5.58 -10.94
CA VAL A 242 -11.24 -6.00 -10.14
C VAL A 242 -11.41 -7.44 -9.65
N GLN A 243 -12.61 -7.81 -9.22
CA GLN A 243 -12.91 -9.19 -8.82
C GLN A 243 -12.73 -10.19 -9.96
N ARG A 244 -13.25 -9.89 -11.17
CA ARG A 244 -13.10 -10.77 -12.35
C ARG A 244 -11.65 -10.95 -12.75
N LEU A 245 -10.86 -9.88 -12.74
CA LEU A 245 -9.42 -9.98 -13.04
C LEU A 245 -8.71 -10.86 -12.00
N SER A 246 -8.98 -10.66 -10.72
CA SER A 246 -8.41 -11.47 -9.64
C SER A 246 -8.75 -12.96 -9.81
N GLN A 247 -10.01 -13.29 -10.11
CA GLN A 247 -10.46 -14.67 -10.36
C GLN A 247 -9.75 -15.29 -11.57
N ALA A 248 -9.64 -14.56 -12.68
CA ALA A 248 -8.97 -15.04 -13.89
C ALA A 248 -7.46 -15.30 -13.68
N LEU A 249 -6.84 -14.54 -12.78
CA LEU A 249 -5.46 -14.76 -12.33
C LEU A 249 -5.33 -15.87 -11.28
N GLY A 250 -6.41 -16.57 -10.92
CA GLY A 250 -6.38 -17.66 -9.93
C GLY A 250 -6.44 -17.16 -8.48
N ASN A 251 -7.27 -16.14 -8.22
CA ASN A 251 -7.49 -15.52 -6.91
C ASN A 251 -6.23 -14.81 -6.37
N VAL A 252 -5.47 -14.18 -7.27
CA VAL A 252 -4.36 -13.28 -6.91
C VAL A 252 -4.94 -11.95 -6.42
N THR A 253 -4.42 -11.39 -5.34
CA THR A 253 -4.95 -10.12 -4.81
C THR A 253 -4.61 -8.95 -5.75
N VAL A 254 -5.60 -8.13 -6.11
CA VAL A 254 -5.44 -6.98 -7.02
C VAL A 254 -5.92 -5.71 -6.31
N VAL A 255 -5.08 -4.67 -6.34
CA VAL A 255 -5.34 -3.33 -5.83
C VAL A 255 -5.41 -2.37 -7.01
N GLN A 256 -6.61 -2.02 -7.46
CA GLN A 256 -6.80 -0.99 -8.47
C GLN A 256 -6.76 0.40 -7.84
N LYS A 257 -5.62 1.07 -7.98
CA LYS A 257 -5.37 2.42 -7.47
C LYS A 257 -6.24 3.44 -8.19
N GLY A 258 -6.89 4.34 -7.46
CA GLY A 258 -7.81 5.33 -8.04
C GLY A 258 -8.16 6.47 -7.10
N GLU A 259 -9.25 7.18 -7.39
CA GLU A 259 -9.84 8.13 -6.41
C GLU A 259 -10.23 7.39 -5.12
N GLN A 260 -10.84 6.22 -5.30
CA GLN A 260 -10.97 5.18 -4.30
C GLN A 260 -10.20 3.95 -4.78
N ASP A 261 -9.45 3.31 -3.88
CA ASP A 261 -8.74 2.08 -4.21
C ASP A 261 -9.67 0.89 -4.02
N VAL A 262 -9.81 0.08 -5.06
CA VAL A 262 -10.65 -1.13 -5.05
C VAL A 262 -9.72 -2.33 -4.97
N ILE A 263 -9.94 -3.19 -3.98
CA ILE A 263 -9.04 -4.28 -3.60
C ILE A 263 -9.85 -5.58 -3.66
N SER A 264 -9.40 -6.59 -4.40
CA SER A 264 -10.07 -7.90 -4.44
C SER A 264 -9.08 -9.06 -4.41
N ASP A 265 -9.47 -10.14 -3.74
CA ASP A 265 -8.83 -11.47 -3.81
C ASP A 265 -9.64 -12.47 -4.66
N GLY A 266 -10.65 -11.98 -5.40
CA GLY A 266 -11.51 -12.78 -6.25
C GLY A 266 -12.72 -13.36 -5.51
N GLY A 267 -12.61 -13.61 -4.21
CA GLY A 267 -13.73 -14.02 -3.36
C GLY A 267 -14.51 -12.83 -2.82
N GLN A 268 -13.79 -11.81 -2.37
CA GLN A 268 -14.33 -10.59 -1.78
C GLN A 268 -13.63 -9.35 -2.35
N ALA A 269 -14.23 -8.18 -2.16
CA ALA A 269 -13.56 -6.93 -2.41
C ALA A 269 -13.86 -5.87 -1.34
N LEU A 270 -12.88 -5.01 -1.13
CA LEU A 270 -12.91 -3.88 -0.22
C LEU A 270 -12.61 -2.60 -0.98
N THR A 271 -13.15 -1.49 -0.50
CA THR A 271 -12.87 -0.16 -1.05
C THR A 271 -12.22 0.70 0.02
N CYS A 272 -11.03 1.22 -0.26
CA CYS A 272 -10.42 2.27 0.54
C CYS A 272 -10.81 3.64 -0.02
N SER A 273 -11.80 4.28 0.62
CA SER A 273 -12.31 5.60 0.24
C SER A 273 -11.75 6.74 1.11
N ARG A 274 -10.71 6.46 1.92
CA ARG A 274 -10.05 7.48 2.73
C ARG A 274 -9.55 8.63 1.86
N GLU A 275 -9.80 9.85 2.32
CA GLU A 275 -9.32 11.05 1.67
C GLU A 275 -7.78 11.06 1.64
N GLY A 276 -7.23 11.18 0.44
CA GLY A 276 -5.79 11.30 0.21
C GLY A 276 -5.37 12.74 0.01
N SER A 277 -4.74 13.02 -1.13
CA SER A 277 -4.25 14.33 -1.51
C SER A 277 -4.77 14.74 -2.88
N GLY A 278 -5.05 16.04 -3.07
CA GLY A 278 -5.30 16.62 -4.40
C GLY A 278 -4.04 16.69 -5.28
N ARG A 279 -2.86 16.42 -4.70
CA ARG A 279 -1.56 16.40 -5.40
C ARG A 279 -1.13 14.96 -5.72
N ARG A 280 -0.88 14.70 -7.00
CA ARG A 280 -0.30 13.44 -7.51
C ARG A 280 1.21 13.58 -7.73
N CYS A 281 2.02 13.43 -6.69
CA CYS A 281 3.48 13.42 -6.84
C CYS A 281 3.96 12.05 -7.35
N GLY A 282 5.04 12.03 -8.13
CA GLY A 282 5.73 10.77 -8.46
C GLY A 282 6.29 10.14 -7.19
N GLY A 283 6.29 8.81 -7.11
CA GLY A 283 6.75 8.06 -5.93
C GLY A 283 5.63 7.53 -5.02
N GLN A 284 4.39 8.00 -5.15
CA GLN A 284 3.27 7.55 -4.29
C GLN A 284 3.00 6.04 -4.37
N GLY A 285 3.10 5.47 -5.58
CA GLY A 285 2.96 4.03 -5.79
C GLY A 285 4.06 3.23 -5.12
N ASP A 286 5.29 3.74 -5.16
CA ASP A 286 6.44 3.10 -4.53
C ASP A 286 6.31 3.09 -2.99
N LEU A 287 5.77 4.16 -2.39
CA LEU A 287 5.43 4.19 -0.95
C LEU A 287 4.40 3.11 -0.60
N LEU A 288 3.36 2.94 -1.44
CA LEU A 288 2.34 1.91 -1.26
C LEU A 288 2.94 0.52 -1.33
N SER A 289 3.73 0.21 -2.36
CA SER A 289 4.29 -1.13 -2.57
C SER A 289 5.32 -1.50 -1.50
N GLY A 290 6.15 -0.55 -1.06
CA GLY A 290 7.05 -0.72 0.08
C GLY A 290 6.32 -1.01 1.40
N SER A 291 5.28 -0.21 1.71
CA SER A 291 4.46 -0.40 2.91
C SER A 291 3.70 -1.73 2.88
N LEU A 292 3.20 -2.10 1.70
CA LEU A 292 2.47 -3.34 1.47
C LEU A 292 3.35 -4.58 1.69
N GLY A 293 4.62 -4.54 1.27
CA GLY A 293 5.55 -5.65 1.53
C GLY A 293 5.67 -6.00 3.02
N VAL A 294 5.69 -4.98 3.89
CA VAL A 294 5.73 -5.15 5.35
C VAL A 294 4.41 -5.72 5.87
N LEU A 295 3.29 -5.10 5.49
CA LEU A 295 1.97 -5.50 5.98
C LEU A 295 1.58 -6.91 5.52
N VAL A 296 1.99 -7.33 4.32
CA VAL A 296 1.79 -8.71 3.84
C VAL A 296 2.53 -9.70 4.72
N HIS A 297 3.79 -9.42 5.06
CA HIS A 297 4.54 -10.26 5.98
C HIS A 297 3.84 -10.38 7.34
N TRP A 298 3.44 -9.25 7.92
CA TRP A 298 2.76 -9.23 9.23
C TRP A 298 1.41 -9.93 9.21
N ALA A 299 0.60 -9.73 8.17
CA ALA A 299 -0.70 -10.40 8.03
C ALA A 299 -0.56 -11.92 7.90
N LEU A 300 0.43 -12.39 7.14
CA LEU A 300 0.70 -13.83 7.01
C LEU A 300 1.27 -14.42 8.30
N LEU A 301 2.08 -13.67 9.05
CA LEU A 301 2.60 -14.08 10.35
C LEU A 301 1.51 -14.16 11.42
N ALA A 302 0.57 -13.21 11.41
CA ALA A 302 -0.54 -13.13 12.35
C ALA A 302 -1.53 -14.31 12.22
N GLY A 303 -1.65 -14.88 11.02
CA GLY A 303 -2.50 -16.02 10.74
C GLY A 303 -4.00 -15.68 10.66
N PRO A 304 -4.83 -16.67 10.27
CA PRO A 304 -6.25 -16.46 9.96
C PRO A 304 -7.10 -16.01 11.15
N GLU A 305 -6.70 -16.31 12.39
CA GLU A 305 -7.45 -15.93 13.59
C GLU A 305 -7.53 -14.40 13.76
N LYS A 306 -6.48 -13.69 13.38
CA LYS A 306 -6.41 -12.22 13.49
C LYS A 306 -6.97 -11.51 12.25
N THR A 307 -6.99 -12.18 11.10
CA THR A 307 -7.49 -11.62 9.83
C THR A 307 -8.97 -11.90 9.58
N ASN A 308 -9.55 -12.92 10.22
CA ASN A 308 -10.97 -13.28 10.04
C ASN A 308 -11.92 -12.59 11.02
N GLY A 309 -11.38 -11.76 11.92
CA GLY A 309 -12.14 -11.26 13.06
C GLY A 309 -12.40 -12.38 14.07
N ALA A 310 -12.25 -12.10 15.37
CA ALA A 310 -12.42 -13.13 16.38
C ALA A 310 -13.81 -13.77 16.29
N THR A 311 -13.88 -15.01 15.81
CA THR A 311 -14.93 -15.94 16.25
C THR A 311 -14.44 -16.45 17.59
N THR A 312 -14.89 -15.83 18.67
CA THR A 312 -14.70 -16.38 20.01
C THR A 312 -15.38 -17.74 20.06
N GLY A 313 -14.61 -18.80 19.81
CA GLY A 313 -14.93 -20.17 20.17
C GLY A 313 -14.90 -20.31 21.69
N GLY A 314 -15.93 -19.78 22.35
CA GLY A 314 -16.20 -20.00 23.77
C GLY A 314 -17.22 -21.12 23.92
N THR A 315 -16.76 -22.31 24.26
CA THR A 315 -17.59 -23.34 24.89
C THR A 315 -17.97 -22.85 26.30
N GLY A 316 -18.98 -21.99 26.40
CA GLY A 316 -19.45 -21.41 27.65
C GLY A 316 -20.97 -21.27 27.64
N ARG A 317 -21.60 -21.89 28.64
CA ARG A 317 -23.05 -22.04 28.82
C ARG A 317 -23.84 -20.73 28.68
N ALA A 318 -25.05 -20.89 28.15
CA ALA A 318 -26.09 -19.88 28.04
C ALA A 318 -26.36 -19.14 29.36
N PHE A 319 -26.32 -17.81 29.32
CA PHE A 319 -27.12 -16.93 30.16
C PHE A 319 -27.62 -15.78 29.27
N GLY A 320 -28.94 -15.61 29.23
CA GLY A 320 -29.62 -14.70 28.32
C GLY A 320 -29.55 -13.22 28.72
N GLY A 321 -29.83 -12.36 27.76
CA GLY A 321 -30.15 -10.94 27.99
C GLY A 321 -29.70 -10.02 26.86
N HIS A 322 -30.67 -9.66 26.01
CA HIS A 322 -30.74 -8.48 25.12
C HIS A 322 -29.79 -8.34 23.92
N ASP A 323 -30.44 -8.21 22.75
CA ASP A 323 -29.93 -7.92 21.41
C ASP A 323 -28.85 -6.83 21.38
N ALA A 324 -27.60 -7.24 21.19
CA ALA A 324 -26.66 -6.48 20.39
C ALA A 324 -26.60 -7.15 19.02
N LEU A 325 -27.19 -6.51 18.01
CA LEU A 325 -27.01 -6.83 16.60
C LEU A 325 -25.54 -6.64 16.23
N LEU A 326 -24.72 -7.64 16.54
CA LEU A 326 -23.37 -7.79 16.02
C LEU A 326 -23.51 -8.04 14.52
N THR A 327 -23.29 -7.01 13.72
CA THR A 327 -23.10 -7.13 12.29
C THR A 327 -22.03 -8.20 12.03
N PRO A 328 -22.30 -9.22 11.20
CA PRO A 328 -21.30 -10.25 10.93
C PRO A 328 -20.07 -9.58 10.30
N LEU A 329 -18.91 -9.74 10.93
CA LEU A 329 -17.62 -9.40 10.33
C LEU A 329 -17.52 -10.07 8.94
N PRO A 330 -16.83 -9.46 7.96
CA PRO A 330 -16.71 -10.03 6.62
C PRO A 330 -16.22 -11.46 6.72
N ARG A 331 -16.95 -12.39 6.07
CA ARG A 331 -16.59 -13.81 5.91
C ARG A 331 -15.09 -13.93 5.63
N ARG A 332 -14.40 -14.86 6.31
CA ARG A 332 -12.96 -15.18 6.22
C ARG A 332 -12.14 -14.24 5.31
N SER A 333 -11.69 -13.11 5.83
CA SER A 333 -10.91 -12.15 5.04
C SER A 333 -9.47 -12.63 4.84
N SER A 334 -9.03 -12.66 3.57
CA SER A 334 -7.67 -13.05 3.20
C SER A 334 -6.63 -12.12 3.85
N PRO A 335 -5.52 -12.67 4.41
CA PRO A 335 -4.44 -11.86 4.98
C PRO A 335 -3.90 -10.80 4.02
N LEU A 336 -3.80 -11.11 2.72
CA LEU A 336 -3.29 -10.15 1.73
C LEU A 336 -4.28 -9.02 1.46
N LEU A 337 -5.58 -9.29 1.57
CA LEU A 337 -6.62 -8.27 1.41
C LEU A 337 -6.58 -7.26 2.57
N VAL A 338 -6.40 -7.76 3.80
CA VAL A 338 -6.20 -6.92 5.00
C VAL A 338 -4.93 -6.08 4.85
N ALA A 339 -3.81 -6.71 4.47
CA ALA A 339 -2.55 -6.01 4.23
C ALA A 339 -2.66 -4.92 3.14
N ALA A 340 -3.31 -5.25 2.01
CA ALA A 340 -3.56 -4.31 0.92
C ALA A 340 -4.40 -3.12 1.37
N PHE A 341 -5.48 -3.36 2.12
CA PHE A 341 -6.31 -2.29 2.66
C PHE A 341 -5.52 -1.39 3.62
N GLY A 342 -4.74 -1.98 4.53
CA GLY A 342 -3.86 -1.24 5.44
C GLY A 342 -2.85 -0.36 4.71
N ALA A 343 -2.20 -0.89 3.67
CA ALA A 343 -1.24 -0.15 2.87
C ALA A 343 -1.90 1.04 2.14
N CYS A 344 -3.05 0.82 1.49
CA CYS A 344 -3.84 1.89 0.85
C CYS A 344 -4.24 2.98 1.85
N ALA A 345 -4.76 2.57 3.02
CA ALA A 345 -5.17 3.50 4.07
C ALA A 345 -3.99 4.34 4.58
N LEU A 346 -2.84 3.71 4.77
CA LEU A 346 -1.61 4.38 5.21
C LEU A 346 -1.12 5.37 4.16
N THR A 347 -0.94 4.95 2.90
CA THR A 347 -0.45 5.84 1.83
C THR A 347 -1.36 7.04 1.63
N ARG A 348 -2.69 6.85 1.68
CA ARG A 348 -3.66 7.96 1.61
C ARG A 348 -3.54 8.91 2.79
N GLN A 349 -3.41 8.36 4.01
CA GLN A 349 -3.23 9.17 5.21
C GLN A 349 -1.93 10.00 5.16
N CYS A 350 -0.82 9.41 4.71
CA CYS A 350 0.45 10.12 4.52
C CYS A 350 0.31 11.23 3.46
N ALA A 351 -0.33 10.92 2.33
CA ALA A 351 -0.56 11.89 1.26
C ALA A 351 -1.35 13.09 1.77
N ARG A 352 -2.43 12.85 2.53
CA ARG A 352 -3.26 13.88 3.13
C ARG A 352 -2.46 14.76 4.08
N GLN A 353 -1.72 14.16 5.02
CA GLN A 353 -0.93 14.89 6.01
C GLN A 353 0.17 15.74 5.36
N ALA A 354 0.89 15.18 4.38
CA ALA A 354 1.92 15.92 3.65
C ALA A 354 1.30 17.06 2.84
N PHE A 355 0.14 16.83 2.22
CA PHE A 355 -0.58 17.86 1.47
C PHE A 355 -1.11 19.00 2.35
N GLN A 356 -1.58 18.70 3.56
CA GLN A 356 -1.97 19.74 4.51
C GLN A 356 -0.79 20.65 4.89
N LYS A 357 0.43 20.11 4.94
CA LYS A 357 1.65 20.86 5.29
C LYS A 357 2.26 21.62 4.11
N HIS A 358 2.24 21.02 2.91
CA HIS A 358 3.02 21.51 1.76
C HIS A 358 2.17 21.93 0.56
N GLY A 359 0.87 21.66 0.57
CA GLY A 359 -0.06 22.00 -0.51
C GLY A 359 0.46 21.53 -1.88
N ARG A 360 0.53 22.46 -2.84
CA ARG A 360 1.00 22.19 -4.21
C ARG A 360 2.42 21.60 -4.26
N ALA A 361 3.28 21.98 -3.30
CA ALA A 361 4.68 21.60 -3.26
C ALA A 361 4.93 20.18 -2.75
N THR A 362 3.89 19.46 -2.31
CA THR A 362 4.01 18.09 -1.78
C THR A 362 4.72 17.13 -2.73
N THR A 363 5.75 16.45 -2.22
CA THR A 363 6.56 15.43 -2.88
C THR A 363 6.46 14.07 -2.18
N ALA A 364 7.01 13.01 -2.78
CA ALA A 364 7.09 11.70 -2.12
C ALA A 364 8.00 11.73 -0.87
N THR A 365 9.07 12.53 -0.88
CA THR A 365 9.93 12.73 0.29
C THR A 365 9.15 13.32 1.47
N ASP A 366 8.24 14.25 1.22
CA ASP A 366 7.37 14.80 2.27
C ASP A 366 6.43 13.72 2.81
N MET A 367 5.86 12.87 1.94
CA MET A 367 5.02 11.75 2.36
C MET A 367 5.78 10.71 3.20
N ILE A 368 7.07 10.47 2.93
CA ILE A 368 7.90 9.56 3.74
C ILE A 368 8.01 10.06 5.18
N ARG A 369 8.09 11.38 5.39
CA ARG A 369 8.14 11.97 6.75
C ARG A 369 6.84 11.75 7.53
N GLU A 370 5.72 11.59 6.82
CA GLU A 370 4.41 11.33 7.42
C GLU A 370 4.13 9.84 7.66
N LEU A 371 4.96 8.90 7.17
CA LEU A 371 4.71 7.46 7.34
C LEU A 371 4.57 7.05 8.81
N GLY A 372 5.53 7.43 9.67
CA GLY A 372 5.46 7.13 11.10
C GLY A 372 4.23 7.75 11.78
N PRO A 373 4.02 9.08 11.71
CA PRO A 373 2.84 9.73 12.29
C PRO A 373 1.50 9.18 11.77
N ALA A 374 1.40 8.86 10.48
CA ALA A 374 0.22 8.25 9.90
C ALA A 374 0.02 6.81 10.42
N PHE A 375 1.10 6.02 10.50
CA PHE A 375 1.06 4.66 11.01
C PHE A 375 0.54 4.62 12.45
N SER A 376 1.12 5.41 13.35
CA SER A 376 0.70 5.47 14.75
C SER A 376 -0.77 5.91 14.88
N ARG A 377 -1.19 6.90 14.09
CA ARG A 377 -2.58 7.36 14.07
C ARG A 377 -3.57 6.27 13.64
N LEU A 378 -3.20 5.47 12.63
CA LEU A 378 -4.09 4.46 12.07
C LEU A 378 -4.13 3.17 12.88
N PHE A 379 -2.95 2.73 13.31
CA PHE A 379 -2.75 1.34 13.73
C PHE A 379 -2.34 1.18 15.20
N GLU A 380 -1.88 2.24 15.86
CA GLU A 380 -1.42 2.19 17.26
C GLU A 380 -2.31 2.99 18.21
N THR A 381 -3.06 3.97 17.69
CA THR A 381 -3.96 4.77 18.52
C THR A 381 -5.25 3.98 18.76
N SER A 382 -5.48 3.59 20.01
CA SER A 382 -6.74 2.97 20.42
C SER A 382 -7.88 3.98 20.22
N ALA A 383 -8.99 3.57 19.59
CA ALA A 383 -10.22 4.35 19.56
C ALA A 383 -10.68 4.61 21.01
N GLY A 384 -10.33 5.79 21.55
CA GLY A 384 -10.60 6.14 22.95
C GLY A 384 -9.61 7.09 23.63
N ALA A 385 -8.46 7.43 23.03
CA ALA A 385 -7.51 8.38 23.62
C ALA A 385 -7.65 9.79 23.01
N ASP A 386 -8.81 10.42 23.19
CA ASP A 386 -8.88 11.88 23.21
C ASP A 386 -8.55 12.31 24.65
N GLY A 387 -7.29 12.68 24.87
CA GLY A 387 -6.75 13.00 26.18
C GLY A 387 -5.23 12.98 26.12
N GLY A 388 -4.65 14.10 25.70
CA GLY A 388 -3.24 14.19 25.37
C GLY A 388 -2.31 13.91 26.55
N VAL A 389 -1.23 13.19 26.28
CA VAL A 389 0.13 13.45 26.79
C VAL A 389 1.09 12.88 25.74
N ALA A 390 1.92 13.73 25.14
CA ALA A 390 3.07 13.27 24.36
C ALA A 390 4.08 12.64 25.33
N PRO A 391 4.73 11.50 25.00
CA PRO A 391 5.80 10.99 25.84
C PRO A 391 7.05 11.86 25.63
N THR A 392 7.16 12.95 26.37
CA THR A 392 8.43 13.62 26.59
C THR A 392 9.26 12.73 27.50
N GLY A 393 10.11 11.90 26.91
CA GLY A 393 11.18 11.22 27.62
C GLY A 393 12.23 12.26 28.05
N GLU A 394 12.04 12.87 29.22
CA GLU A 394 13.13 13.57 29.91
C GLU A 394 14.17 12.52 30.33
N LEU A 395 15.35 12.60 29.72
CA LEU A 395 16.55 11.93 30.18
C LEU A 395 16.92 12.55 31.54
N ARG A 396 16.66 11.85 32.64
CA ARG A 396 17.29 12.17 33.93
C ARG A 396 18.77 11.78 33.85
N LEU A 397 19.63 12.76 33.62
CA LEU A 397 21.06 12.65 33.88
C LEU A 397 21.25 12.34 35.38
N LEU A 398 21.76 11.15 35.67
CA LEU A 398 22.28 10.82 36.98
C LEU A 398 23.55 11.66 37.20
N GLU A 399 23.46 12.70 38.02
CA GLU A 399 24.61 13.45 38.50
C GLU A 399 25.52 12.51 39.30
N HIS A 400 26.72 12.23 38.78
CA HIS A 400 27.78 11.62 39.55
C HIS A 400 28.57 12.71 40.28
N SER A 401 28.55 12.65 41.62
CA SER A 401 29.40 13.45 42.49
C SER A 401 30.88 13.16 42.22
N PRO A 402 31.75 14.17 42.06
CA PRO A 402 33.18 13.94 41.88
C PRO A 402 33.86 13.64 43.23
N GLY A 403 34.38 12.42 43.38
CA GLY A 403 35.36 12.05 44.41
C GLY A 403 36.77 12.58 44.08
N PRO A 404 37.72 12.49 45.03
CA PRO A 404 38.82 13.44 45.14
C PRO A 404 39.92 13.28 44.07
N VAL A 405 40.46 14.45 43.71
CA VAL A 405 41.57 14.66 42.78
C VAL A 405 42.87 14.04 43.31
N VAL A 406 43.47 13.13 42.54
CA VAL A 406 44.86 12.71 42.71
C VAL A 406 45.69 13.36 41.61
N SER A 407 46.64 14.18 42.03
CA SER A 407 47.62 14.90 41.22
C SER A 407 48.63 13.95 40.58
N ALA A 408 48.81 14.04 39.26
CA ALA A 408 49.92 13.42 38.55
C ALA A 408 50.64 14.45 37.67
N GLN A 409 51.96 14.46 37.81
CA GLN A 409 52.88 15.49 37.36
C GLN A 409 53.01 15.60 35.83
N ARG A 410 53.20 16.85 35.41
CA ARG A 410 53.45 17.34 34.07
C ARG A 410 54.84 16.88 33.58
N GLN A 411 54.91 16.03 32.56
CA GLN A 411 56.12 15.88 31.72
C GLN A 411 55.87 16.54 30.36
N GLN A 412 56.58 17.64 30.12
CA GLN A 412 56.67 18.33 28.83
C GLN A 412 57.46 17.45 27.86
N ARG A 413 56.90 17.19 26.66
CA ARG A 413 57.67 16.75 25.50
C ARG A 413 57.60 17.83 24.43
N THR A 414 58.79 18.26 24.05
CA THR A 414 59.17 19.22 23.01
C THR A 414 58.85 18.70 21.61
N VAL A 415 58.31 19.58 20.75
CA VAL A 415 58.07 19.37 19.31
C VAL A 415 59.28 19.94 18.54
N PRO A 416 59.91 19.23 17.60
CA PRO A 416 60.89 19.82 16.69
C PRO A 416 60.21 20.43 15.45
N GLN A 417 60.69 21.62 15.06
CA GLN A 417 60.30 22.36 13.85
C GLN A 417 60.90 21.73 12.58
N GLU A 418 60.12 21.66 11.50
CA GLU A 418 60.61 21.43 10.14
C GLU A 418 61.07 22.74 9.48
N PRO A 419 62.14 22.74 8.66
CA PRO A 419 62.55 23.89 7.88
C PRO A 419 61.95 23.88 6.46
N THR A 420 61.52 25.06 6.05
CA THR A 420 61.07 25.43 4.70
C THR A 420 62.23 25.48 3.70
N VAL A 421 62.02 24.96 2.49
CA VAL A 421 62.62 25.45 1.22
C VAL A 421 61.52 25.47 0.17
#